data_AF-A0A2E8H3R6-F1
#
_entry.id   AF-A0A2E8H3R6-F1
#
_cell.length_a   1.000
_cell.length_b   1.000
_cell.length_c   1.000
_cell.angle_alpha   90.00
_cell.angle_beta   90.00
_cell.angle_gamma   90.00
#
_symmetry.space_group_name_H-M   'P 1'
#
loop_
_entity.id
_entity.type
_entity.pdbx_description
1 polymer ?
#
loop_
_entity_poly.entity_id
_entity_poly.type
_entity_poly.pdbx_seq_one_letter_code
_entity_poly.pdbx_strand_id
1 'polypeptide(L)'
;AAVEAWVTRDHTAEWETWLALLETISQRVTGIPGVSTRVTEPTGLNNRSPTLTVSWDPDSLHITGEEVAEDFARNAPRIAIGCDDGAGEACLRITPSQMQPGDEIVVADRIHHILATDRNPRVTDMQPAGTDLSGSWDLRIEYSTSTSQHRLLIQQEGNWITGTHESDFTSQPLHGTVEGDQVKLESVARKPGDSVPFLFGGTIGAGSFSGSIHLGEYLTAEFTAERTRRDDRRRRISIPGGPPLAT
;
A
#
# COMPACT_ATOMS: atom_id res chain seq x y z
N ALA A 1 -25.79 13.02 21.97
CA ALA A 1 -25.00 11.86 22.43
C ALA A 1 -23.49 12.09 22.37
N ALA A 2 -22.81 12.04 21.20
CA ALA A 2 -21.34 12.13 21.14
C ALA A 2 -20.76 13.48 21.62
N VAL A 3 -21.37 14.61 21.22
CA VAL A 3 -20.95 15.95 21.65
C VAL A 3 -21.19 16.16 23.14
N GLU A 4 -22.30 15.66 23.68
CA GLU A 4 -22.62 15.77 25.11
C GLU A 4 -21.67 14.95 25.98
N ALA A 5 -21.31 13.73 25.53
CA ALA A 5 -20.32 12.91 26.22
C ALA A 5 -18.94 13.57 26.19
N TRP A 6 -18.54 14.19 25.07
CA TRP A 6 -17.26 14.90 24.99
C TRP A 6 -17.13 16.00 26.05
N VAL A 7 -18.20 16.75 26.34
CA VAL A 7 -18.14 17.85 27.33
C VAL A 7 -18.08 17.35 28.77
N THR A 8 -18.54 16.13 29.04
CA THR A 8 -18.64 15.58 30.41
C THR A 8 -17.54 14.56 30.76
N ARG A 9 -16.73 14.12 29.78
CA ARG A 9 -15.61 13.20 30.00
C ARG A 9 -14.50 13.84 30.83
N ASP A 10 -13.87 13.01 31.66
CA ASP A 10 -12.58 13.35 32.26
C ASP A 10 -11.46 13.05 31.25
N HIS A 11 -11.17 14.05 30.43
CA HIS A 11 -10.11 13.98 29.42
C HIS A 11 -8.72 13.78 30.03
N THR A 12 -8.50 14.23 31.27
CA THR A 12 -7.19 14.09 31.93
C THR A 12 -6.97 12.64 32.33
N ALA A 13 -7.96 12.03 33.01
CA ALA A 13 -7.88 10.63 33.41
C ALA A 13 -7.82 9.69 32.18
N GLU A 14 -8.55 10.01 31.11
CA GLU A 14 -8.45 9.29 29.83
C GLU A 14 -7.05 9.39 29.23
N TRP A 15 -6.45 10.59 29.22
CA TRP A 15 -5.09 10.79 28.73
C TRP A 15 -4.05 10.01 29.52
N GLU A 16 -4.13 10.03 30.85
CA GLU A 16 -3.26 9.25 31.72
C GLU A 16 -3.41 7.74 31.47
N THR A 17 -4.64 7.27 31.24
CA THR A 17 -4.91 5.88 30.86
C THR A 17 -4.22 5.54 29.54
N TRP A 18 -4.37 6.38 28.51
CA TRP A 18 -3.71 6.18 27.23
C TRP A 18 -2.18 6.12 27.34
N LEU A 19 -1.58 7.03 28.11
CA LEU A 19 -0.13 7.00 28.33
C LEU A 19 0.32 5.72 29.05
N ALA A 20 -0.44 5.24 30.03
CA ALA A 20 -0.13 3.99 30.74
C ALA A 20 -0.20 2.75 29.82
N LEU A 21 -1.19 2.70 28.92
CA LEU A 21 -1.29 1.63 27.92
C LEU A 21 -0.08 1.64 26.97
N LEU A 22 0.28 2.82 26.44
CA LEU A 22 1.43 2.95 25.55
C LEU A 22 2.76 2.63 26.26
N GLU A 23 2.91 3.03 27.52
CA GLU A 23 4.09 2.72 28.31
C GLU A 23 4.26 1.21 28.52
N THR A 24 3.17 0.49 28.76
CA THR A 24 3.17 -0.97 28.89
C THR A 24 3.72 -1.64 27.62
N ILE A 25 3.29 -1.18 26.44
CA ILE A 25 3.79 -1.68 25.16
C ILE A 25 5.27 -1.31 24.99
N SER A 26 5.63 -0.05 25.26
CA SER A 26 6.99 0.46 25.13
C SER A 26 8.00 -0.33 25.96
N GLN A 27 7.70 -0.58 27.24
CA GLN A 27 8.57 -1.34 28.14
C GLN A 27 8.78 -2.77 27.69
N ARG A 28 7.74 -3.40 27.11
CA ARG A 28 7.83 -4.78 26.63
C ARG A 28 8.79 -4.90 25.44
N VAL A 29 8.78 -3.95 24.51
CA VAL A 29 9.50 -4.07 23.22
C VAL A 29 10.90 -3.46 23.24
N THR A 30 11.18 -2.49 24.12
CA THR A 30 12.51 -1.86 24.25
C THR A 30 13.60 -2.79 24.77
N GLY A 31 13.24 -3.98 25.29
CA GLY A 31 14.21 -5.03 25.62
C GLY A 31 14.83 -5.72 24.40
N ILE A 32 14.29 -5.51 23.19
CA ILE A 32 14.74 -6.15 21.96
C ILE A 32 15.90 -5.34 21.37
N PRO A 33 17.08 -5.94 21.11
CA PRO A 33 18.19 -5.24 20.48
C PRO A 33 17.80 -4.62 19.14
N GLY A 34 18.11 -3.33 18.95
CA GLY A 34 17.82 -2.61 17.71
C GLY A 34 16.40 -2.02 17.62
N VAL A 35 15.54 -2.24 18.62
CA VAL A 35 14.21 -1.60 18.71
C VAL A 35 14.27 -0.33 19.55
N SER A 36 13.61 0.72 19.08
CA SER A 36 13.43 1.97 19.81
C SER A 36 11.96 2.37 19.85
N THR A 37 11.60 3.19 20.84
CA THR A 37 10.23 3.66 21.01
C THR A 37 10.17 5.16 21.28
N ARG A 38 9.09 5.80 20.81
CA ARG A 38 8.84 7.22 21.04
C ARG A 38 7.35 7.49 21.14
N VAL A 39 6.93 8.12 22.24
CA VAL A 39 5.58 8.69 22.34
C VAL A 39 5.59 10.11 21.77
N THR A 40 4.64 10.40 20.89
CA THR A 40 4.40 11.73 20.34
C THR A 40 3.01 12.20 20.74
N GLU A 41 2.95 13.39 21.34
CA GLU A 41 1.69 14.04 21.71
C GLU A 41 1.27 15.05 20.63
N PRO A 42 0.02 14.98 20.13
CA PRO A 42 -0.47 15.91 19.12
C PRO A 42 -0.62 17.33 19.68
N THR A 43 -0.24 18.32 18.87
CA THR A 43 -0.41 19.75 19.17
C THR A 43 -1.69 20.35 18.58
N GLY A 44 -2.31 19.65 17.62
CA GLY A 44 -3.55 20.06 16.94
C GLY A 44 -4.83 19.66 17.71
N LEU A 45 -5.96 20.21 17.26
CA LEU A 45 -7.28 19.93 17.86
C LEU A 45 -7.94 18.65 17.32
N ASN A 46 -7.54 18.18 16.14
CA ASN A 46 -8.11 17.00 15.50
C ASN A 46 -7.34 15.73 15.88
N ASN A 47 -8.06 14.60 16.00
CA ASN A 47 -7.49 13.28 16.34
C ASN A 47 -6.53 13.34 17.54
N ARG A 48 -6.98 14.00 18.62
CA ARG A 48 -6.14 14.33 19.77
C ARG A 48 -5.97 13.11 20.69
N SER A 49 -5.01 12.26 20.37
CA SER A 49 -4.54 11.14 21.19
C SER A 49 -3.01 11.00 21.04
N PRO A 50 -2.27 10.59 22.09
CA PRO A 50 -0.86 10.29 21.93
C PRO A 50 -0.67 9.11 20.97
N THR A 51 0.49 9.04 20.33
CA THR A 51 0.86 7.91 19.45
C THR A 51 2.20 7.35 19.90
N LEU A 52 2.28 6.04 20.05
CA LEU A 52 3.54 5.34 20.23
C LEU A 52 4.06 4.92 18.86
N THR A 53 5.29 5.33 18.54
CA THR A 53 6.06 4.79 17.43
C THR A 53 7.03 3.75 17.97
N VAL A 54 7.03 2.55 17.40
CA VAL A 54 8.03 1.51 17.61
C VAL A 54 8.83 1.39 16.32
N SER A 55 10.14 1.63 16.37
CA SER A 55 11.01 1.70 15.18
C SER A 55 12.18 0.72 15.26
N TRP A 56 12.58 0.18 14.12
CA TRP A 56 13.76 -0.68 13.96
C TRP A 56 14.34 -0.60 12.55
N ASP A 57 15.57 -1.10 12.40
CA ASP A 57 16.19 -1.30 11.08
C ASP A 57 15.70 -2.63 10.46
N PRO A 58 14.99 -2.60 9.31
CA PRO A 58 14.47 -3.80 8.66
C PRO A 58 15.56 -4.73 8.12
N ASP A 59 16.77 -4.23 7.84
CA ASP A 59 17.89 -5.07 7.42
C ASP A 59 18.52 -5.79 8.61
N SER A 60 18.43 -5.21 9.82
CA SER A 60 18.92 -5.83 11.06
C SER A 60 17.97 -6.89 11.61
N LEU A 61 16.65 -6.64 11.59
CA LEU A 61 15.65 -7.61 12.08
C LEU A 61 15.03 -8.50 10.99
N HIS A 62 15.40 -8.25 9.73
CA HIS A 62 14.92 -8.98 8.56
C HIS A 62 13.39 -9.05 8.44
N ILE A 63 12.72 -7.96 8.84
CA ILE A 63 11.26 -7.81 8.74
C ILE A 63 10.90 -6.32 8.62
N THR A 64 9.89 -5.98 7.82
CA THR A 64 9.39 -4.61 7.65
C THR A 64 8.14 -4.34 8.48
N GLY A 65 7.79 -3.07 8.67
CA GLY A 65 6.56 -2.65 9.34
C GLY A 65 5.31 -3.14 8.63
N GLU A 66 5.30 -3.10 7.29
CA GLU A 66 4.22 -3.66 6.47
C GLU A 66 4.04 -5.17 6.68
N GLU A 67 5.13 -5.94 6.74
CA GLU A 67 5.08 -7.39 7.00
C GLU A 67 4.51 -7.69 8.40
N VAL A 68 4.86 -6.90 9.42
CA VAL A 68 4.27 -7.02 10.77
C VAL A 68 2.80 -6.64 10.77
N ALA A 69 2.42 -5.54 10.09
CA ALA A 69 1.04 -5.10 10.02
C ALA A 69 0.13 -6.11 9.29
N GLU A 70 0.63 -6.74 8.22
CA GLU A 70 -0.10 -7.79 7.51
C GLU A 70 -0.28 -9.04 8.39
N ASP A 71 0.73 -9.45 9.15
CA ASP A 71 0.57 -10.52 10.15
C ASP A 71 -0.56 -10.17 11.14
N PHE A 72 -0.54 -8.97 11.71
CA PHE A 72 -1.55 -8.42 12.61
C PHE A 72 -2.96 -8.46 12.00
N ALA A 73 -3.09 -8.14 10.73
CA ALA A 73 -4.37 -8.12 10.00
C ALA A 73 -4.91 -9.53 9.69
N ARG A 74 -4.04 -10.51 9.46
CA ARG A 74 -4.43 -11.86 8.99
C ARG A 74 -4.59 -12.89 10.09
N ASN A 75 -3.84 -12.78 11.19
CA ASN A 75 -3.84 -13.78 12.25
C ASN A 75 -4.60 -13.31 13.51
N ALA A 76 -5.33 -14.24 14.14
CA ALA A 76 -6.15 -13.95 15.31
C ALA A 76 -5.30 -13.79 16.60
N PRO A 77 -5.64 -12.85 17.51
CA PRO A 77 -6.66 -11.81 17.36
C PRO A 77 -6.23 -10.79 16.30
N ARG A 78 -7.13 -10.47 15.36
CA ARG A 78 -6.83 -9.52 14.28
C ARG A 78 -6.79 -8.11 14.85
N ILE A 79 -5.70 -7.40 14.60
CA ILE A 79 -5.46 -6.07 15.13
C ILE A 79 -5.13 -5.16 13.96
N ALA A 80 -5.84 -4.03 13.82
CA ALA A 80 -5.47 -3.00 12.88
C ALA A 80 -4.36 -2.14 13.51
N ILE A 81 -3.21 -2.06 12.86
CA ILE A 81 -2.05 -1.30 13.34
C ILE A 81 -1.49 -0.46 12.20
N GLY A 82 -1.07 0.77 12.50
CA GLY A 82 -0.41 1.61 11.52
C GLY A 82 1.04 1.17 11.33
N CYS A 83 1.57 1.31 10.13
CA CYS A 83 2.99 1.09 9.84
C CYS A 83 3.55 2.17 8.91
N ASP A 84 4.87 2.18 8.75
CA ASP A 84 5.64 2.92 7.76
C ASP A 84 6.97 2.21 7.53
N ASP A 85 7.43 2.17 6.28
CA ASP A 85 8.73 1.61 5.88
C ASP A 85 9.54 2.65 5.10
N GLY A 86 9.72 3.82 5.73
CA GLY A 86 10.29 5.01 5.11
C GLY A 86 11.71 5.32 5.57
N ALA A 87 12.52 5.90 4.68
CA ALA A 87 13.86 6.42 4.99
C ALA A 87 14.85 5.39 5.59
N GLY A 88 14.68 4.11 5.24
CA GLY A 88 15.54 3.02 5.74
C GLY A 88 15.19 2.54 7.15
N GLU A 89 14.04 2.96 7.69
CA GLU A 89 13.54 2.50 8.98
C GLU A 89 12.15 1.89 8.80
N ALA A 90 11.89 0.80 9.52
CA ALA A 90 10.57 0.20 9.65
C ALA A 90 9.95 0.63 10.97
N CYS A 91 8.65 0.96 10.98
CA CYS A 91 7.97 1.31 12.22
C CYS A 91 6.51 0.86 12.29
N LEU A 92 6.04 0.72 13.54
CA LEU A 92 4.63 0.60 13.89
C LEU A 92 4.17 1.90 14.57
N ARG A 93 2.96 2.34 14.25
CA ARG A 93 2.27 3.47 14.89
C ARG A 93 1.02 2.98 15.61
N ILE A 94 1.01 3.18 16.92
CA ILE A 94 -0.01 2.65 17.82
C ILE A 94 -0.73 3.83 18.48
N THR A 95 -2.04 3.87 18.27
CA THR A 95 -2.93 4.87 18.87
C THR A 95 -3.83 4.19 19.89
N PRO A 96 -3.87 4.66 21.16
CA PRO A 96 -4.56 3.94 22.23
C PRO A 96 -6.06 4.25 22.33
N SER A 97 -6.57 5.21 21.54
CA SER A 97 -7.93 5.76 21.67
C SER A 97 -9.06 4.75 21.44
N GLN A 98 -8.77 3.60 20.82
CA GLN A 98 -9.73 2.52 20.57
C GLN A 98 -9.47 1.27 21.41
N MET A 99 -8.39 1.25 22.21
CA MET A 99 -8.01 0.10 23.02
C MET A 99 -8.89 -0.05 24.25
N GLN A 100 -9.16 -1.29 24.65
CA GLN A 100 -9.74 -1.65 25.93
C GLN A 100 -8.65 -2.08 26.92
N PRO A 101 -8.90 -2.02 28.23
CA PRO A 101 -7.97 -2.57 29.23
C PRO A 101 -7.65 -4.04 28.95
N GLY A 102 -6.36 -4.38 28.88
CA GLY A 102 -5.84 -5.70 28.54
C GLY A 102 -5.40 -5.85 27.07
N ASP A 103 -5.88 -5.01 26.16
CA ASP A 103 -5.45 -5.05 24.74
C ASP A 103 -3.96 -4.71 24.60
N GLU A 104 -3.42 -3.85 25.47
CA GLU A 104 -2.02 -3.45 25.50
C GLU A 104 -1.09 -4.64 25.72
N ILE A 105 -1.50 -5.62 26.51
CA ILE A 105 -0.71 -6.83 26.77
C ILE A 105 -0.67 -7.68 25.51
N VAL A 106 -1.82 -7.89 24.86
CA VAL A 106 -1.93 -8.68 23.62
C VAL A 106 -1.09 -8.06 22.51
N VAL A 107 -1.19 -6.73 22.33
CA VAL A 107 -0.39 -5.99 21.34
C VAL A 107 1.10 -6.08 21.68
N ALA A 108 1.48 -5.80 22.93
CA ALA A 108 2.87 -5.80 23.36
C ALA A 108 3.56 -7.17 23.19
N ASP A 109 2.89 -8.24 23.62
CA ASP A 109 3.41 -9.60 23.51
C ASP A 109 3.55 -10.04 22.05
N ARG A 110 2.59 -9.66 21.19
CA ARG A 110 2.65 -10.00 19.78
C ARG A 110 3.76 -9.25 19.04
N ILE A 111 3.91 -7.94 19.30
CA ILE A 111 5.04 -7.16 18.74
C ILE A 111 6.36 -7.77 19.21
N HIS A 112 6.50 -8.04 20.51
CA HIS A 112 7.72 -8.61 21.05
C HIS A 112 8.02 -9.99 20.45
N HIS A 113 7.03 -10.87 20.36
CA HIS A 113 7.20 -12.19 19.76
C HIS A 113 7.71 -12.08 18.31
N ILE A 114 7.07 -11.25 17.49
CA ILE A 114 7.46 -11.06 16.10
C ILE A 114 8.88 -10.46 16.04
N LEU A 115 9.14 -9.34 16.68
CA LEU A 115 10.43 -8.65 16.55
C LEU A 115 11.61 -9.40 17.19
N ALA A 116 11.37 -10.25 18.20
CA ALA A 116 12.40 -11.10 18.83
C ALA A 116 12.62 -12.44 18.11
N THR A 117 11.84 -12.78 17.09
CA THR A 117 12.00 -14.02 16.33
C THR A 117 13.20 -13.92 15.39
N ASP A 118 14.13 -14.86 15.50
CA ASP A 118 15.25 -14.98 14.56
C ASP A 118 14.74 -15.32 13.15
N ARG A 119 15.29 -14.62 12.15
CA ARG A 119 14.91 -14.75 10.74
C ARG A 119 16.14 -14.88 9.85
N ASN A 120 15.94 -15.51 8.70
CA ASN A 120 16.92 -15.39 7.62
C ASN A 120 16.81 -13.99 6.98
N PRO A 121 17.90 -13.47 6.41
CA PRO A 121 17.85 -12.24 5.62
C PRO A 121 16.74 -12.27 4.57
N ARG A 122 16.07 -11.13 4.40
CA ARG A 122 15.05 -10.96 3.37
C ARG A 122 15.69 -11.13 1.99
N VAL A 123 15.01 -11.85 1.11
CA VAL A 123 15.39 -11.91 -0.30
C VAL A 123 14.84 -10.65 -0.96
N THR A 124 15.73 -9.69 -1.23
CA THR A 124 15.38 -8.42 -1.88
C THR A 124 15.63 -8.44 -3.38
N ASP A 125 16.36 -9.45 -3.87
CA ASP A 125 16.62 -9.62 -5.29
C ASP A 125 15.38 -10.14 -6.00
N MET A 126 14.97 -9.41 -7.02
CA MET A 126 13.82 -9.76 -7.84
C MET A 126 14.20 -10.80 -8.89
N GLN A 127 13.37 -11.84 -9.05
CA GLN A 127 13.54 -12.79 -10.16
C GLN A 127 13.40 -12.03 -11.50
N PRO A 128 14.28 -12.23 -12.49
CA PRO A 128 14.16 -11.56 -13.78
C PRO A 128 12.79 -11.75 -14.42
N ALA A 129 12.27 -10.69 -15.04
CA ALA A 129 11.00 -10.74 -15.76
C ALA A 129 10.99 -11.85 -16.83
N GLY A 130 9.98 -12.72 -16.81
CA GLY A 130 9.83 -13.80 -17.78
C GLY A 130 9.36 -13.34 -19.16
N THR A 131 8.77 -12.14 -19.26
CA THR A 131 8.27 -11.56 -20.51
C THR A 131 8.26 -10.03 -20.42
N ASP A 132 8.49 -9.35 -21.55
CA ASP A 132 8.38 -7.90 -21.67
C ASP A 132 6.91 -7.47 -21.83
N LEU A 133 6.44 -6.65 -20.88
CA LEU A 133 5.09 -6.10 -20.84
C LEU A 133 4.96 -4.74 -21.53
N SER A 134 6.04 -4.16 -22.07
CA SER A 134 6.02 -2.86 -22.76
C SER A 134 4.96 -2.82 -23.85
N GLY A 135 4.10 -1.80 -23.85
CA GLY A 135 3.04 -1.63 -24.83
C GLY A 135 1.74 -1.08 -24.25
N SER A 136 0.65 -1.23 -25.03
CA SER A 136 -0.70 -0.86 -24.61
C SER A 136 -1.51 -2.09 -24.28
N TRP A 137 -2.29 -2.00 -23.21
CA TRP A 137 -3.13 -3.09 -22.71
C TRP A 137 -4.53 -2.55 -22.44
N ASP A 138 -5.54 -3.20 -23.00
CA ASP A 138 -6.93 -2.92 -22.68
C ASP A 138 -7.36 -3.83 -21.54
N LEU A 139 -7.87 -3.23 -20.46
CA LEU A 139 -8.25 -3.90 -19.24
C LEU A 139 -9.77 -4.01 -19.16
N ARG A 140 -10.24 -5.19 -18.79
CA ARG A 140 -11.59 -5.40 -18.30
C ARG A 140 -11.51 -5.62 -16.79
N ILE A 141 -12.18 -4.76 -16.02
CA ILE A 141 -12.25 -4.86 -14.56
C ILE A 141 -13.66 -5.28 -14.18
N GLU A 142 -13.77 -6.29 -13.32
CA GLU A 142 -15.01 -6.82 -12.79
C GLU A 142 -15.11 -6.47 -11.30
N TYR A 143 -15.97 -5.49 -11.01
CA TYR A 143 -16.36 -5.14 -9.65
C TYR A 143 -17.54 -6.03 -9.22
N SER A 144 -17.88 -5.99 -7.94
CA SER A 144 -18.96 -6.80 -7.36
C SER A 144 -20.33 -6.60 -8.03
N THR A 145 -20.60 -5.40 -8.57
CA THR A 145 -21.89 -5.04 -9.17
C THR A 145 -21.79 -4.45 -10.58
N SER A 146 -20.60 -4.32 -11.15
CA SER A 146 -20.39 -3.67 -12.43
C SER A 146 -19.09 -4.09 -13.10
N THR A 147 -18.91 -3.69 -14.35
CA THR A 147 -17.67 -3.90 -15.10
C THR A 147 -17.23 -2.60 -15.73
N SER A 148 -15.91 -2.37 -15.81
CA SER A 148 -15.33 -1.20 -16.46
C SER A 148 -14.24 -1.61 -17.46
N GLN A 149 -13.95 -0.70 -18.40
CA GLN A 149 -12.85 -0.81 -19.35
C GLN A 149 -11.81 0.27 -19.08
N HIS A 150 -10.61 -0.16 -18.74
CA HIS A 150 -9.47 0.73 -18.50
C HIS A 150 -8.37 0.46 -19.55
N ARG A 151 -7.33 1.28 -19.57
CA ARG A 151 -6.14 1.04 -20.39
C ARG A 151 -4.86 1.28 -19.61
N LEU A 152 -3.86 0.44 -19.84
CA LEU A 152 -2.50 0.65 -19.36
C LEU A 152 -1.56 0.93 -20.53
N LEU A 153 -0.70 1.92 -20.35
CA LEU A 153 0.43 2.22 -21.22
C LEU A 153 1.68 1.89 -20.42
N ILE A 154 2.34 0.78 -20.74
CA ILE A 154 3.46 0.24 -19.97
C ILE A 154 4.77 0.47 -20.72
N GLN A 155 5.78 0.94 -19.99
CA GLN A 155 7.18 0.91 -20.35
C GLN A 155 7.94 0.10 -19.30
N GLN A 156 8.67 -0.92 -19.73
CA GLN A 156 9.43 -1.79 -18.84
C GLN A 156 10.93 -1.60 -19.03
N GLU A 157 11.66 -1.52 -17.92
CA GLU A 157 13.12 -1.56 -17.88
C GLU A 157 13.56 -2.64 -16.88
N GLY A 158 14.01 -3.78 -17.41
CA GLY A 158 14.30 -4.96 -16.61
C GLY A 158 13.05 -5.43 -15.86
N ASN A 159 13.06 -5.30 -14.54
CA ASN A 159 11.96 -5.69 -13.67
C ASN A 159 11.04 -4.52 -13.28
N TRP A 160 11.40 -3.29 -13.66
CA TRP A 160 10.68 -2.08 -13.28
C TRP A 160 9.71 -1.65 -14.37
N ILE A 161 8.52 -1.23 -13.95
CA ILE A 161 7.48 -0.72 -14.83
C ILE A 161 7.20 0.74 -14.48
N THR A 162 7.13 1.56 -15.52
CA THR A 162 6.57 2.91 -15.48
C THR A 162 5.52 3.04 -16.57
N GLY A 163 4.64 4.03 -16.45
CA GLY A 163 3.60 4.20 -17.44
C GLY A 163 2.45 5.09 -17.03
N THR A 164 1.32 4.85 -17.69
CA THR A 164 0.07 5.56 -17.46
C THR A 164 -1.07 4.56 -17.35
N HIS A 165 -1.93 4.77 -16.36
CA HIS A 165 -3.21 4.10 -16.23
C HIS A 165 -4.32 5.09 -16.59
N GLU A 166 -5.08 4.77 -17.63
CA GLU A 166 -6.30 5.46 -18.05
C GLU A 166 -7.51 4.72 -17.48
N SER A 167 -8.15 5.34 -16.49
CA SER A 167 -9.40 4.87 -15.89
C SER A 167 -10.60 5.62 -16.48
N ASP A 168 -11.82 5.28 -16.05
CA ASP A 168 -13.05 5.93 -16.51
C ASP A 168 -13.05 7.46 -16.39
N PHE A 169 -12.40 8.00 -15.35
CA PHE A 169 -12.51 9.42 -15.01
C PHE A 169 -11.18 10.17 -15.00
N THR A 170 -10.06 9.46 -14.88
CA THR A 170 -8.74 10.07 -14.73
C THR A 170 -7.67 9.28 -15.47
N SER A 171 -6.60 9.98 -15.82
CA SER A 171 -5.34 9.40 -16.27
C SER A 171 -4.29 9.69 -15.19
N GLN A 172 -3.61 8.65 -14.72
CA GLN A 172 -2.67 8.75 -13.61
C GLN A 172 -1.38 7.98 -13.92
N PRO A 173 -0.24 8.38 -13.32
CA PRO A 173 0.99 7.61 -13.41
C PRO A 173 0.80 6.18 -12.90
N LEU A 174 1.43 5.25 -13.58
CA LEU A 174 1.52 3.83 -13.24
C LEU A 174 2.97 3.52 -12.90
N HIS A 175 3.19 2.83 -11.79
CA HIS A 175 4.48 2.27 -11.42
C HIS A 175 4.30 0.80 -11.07
N GLY A 176 5.35 0.02 -11.09
CA GLY A 176 5.25 -1.36 -10.64
C GLY A 176 6.47 -2.19 -10.91
N THR A 177 6.28 -3.49 -10.73
CA THR A 177 7.31 -4.50 -10.83
C THR A 177 6.80 -5.74 -11.55
N VAL A 178 7.73 -6.46 -12.17
CA VAL A 178 7.51 -7.80 -12.72
C VAL A 178 8.63 -8.74 -12.27
N GLU A 179 8.22 -9.89 -11.76
CA GLU A 179 9.10 -10.91 -11.18
C GLU A 179 8.70 -12.28 -11.71
N GLY A 180 9.51 -12.88 -12.59
CA GLY A 180 9.09 -14.09 -13.30
C GLY A 180 7.79 -13.86 -14.09
N ASP A 181 6.71 -14.52 -13.68
CA ASP A 181 5.37 -14.36 -14.24
C ASP A 181 4.43 -13.50 -13.39
N GLN A 182 4.88 -12.96 -12.25
CA GLN A 182 4.08 -12.13 -11.37
C GLN A 182 4.24 -10.66 -11.75
N VAL A 183 3.13 -9.93 -11.80
CA VAL A 183 3.11 -8.49 -12.03
C VAL A 183 2.39 -7.79 -10.89
N LYS A 184 3.02 -6.73 -10.35
CA LYS A 184 2.42 -5.84 -9.36
C LYS A 184 2.47 -4.43 -9.90
N LEU A 185 1.32 -3.76 -9.95
CA LEU A 185 1.24 -2.38 -10.45
C LEU A 185 0.48 -1.52 -9.44
N GLU A 186 0.89 -0.27 -9.34
CA GLU A 186 0.24 0.73 -8.52
C GLU A 186 -0.07 1.98 -9.35
N SER A 187 -1.27 2.51 -9.15
CA SER A 187 -1.61 3.87 -9.56
C SER A 187 -2.64 4.44 -8.58
N VAL A 188 -2.72 5.76 -8.50
CA VAL A 188 -3.68 6.42 -7.60
C VAL A 188 -4.49 7.44 -8.39
N ALA A 189 -5.79 7.20 -8.54
CA ALA A 189 -6.71 8.19 -9.07
C ALA A 189 -6.99 9.22 -7.99
N ARG A 190 -6.70 10.50 -8.24
CA ARG A 190 -6.89 11.58 -7.26
C ARG A 190 -7.87 12.62 -7.77
N LYS A 191 -8.76 13.07 -6.88
CA LYS A 191 -9.59 14.27 -7.02
C LYS A 191 -9.44 15.12 -5.75
N PRO A 192 -9.79 16.41 -5.77
CA PRO A 192 -9.73 17.22 -4.55
C PRO A 192 -10.54 16.57 -3.42
N GLY A 193 -9.86 16.20 -2.34
CA GLY A 193 -10.48 15.56 -1.17
C GLY A 193 -10.73 14.06 -1.28
N ASP A 194 -10.34 13.40 -2.38
CA ASP A 194 -10.63 11.98 -2.61
C ASP A 194 -9.50 11.29 -3.39
N SER A 195 -9.25 10.02 -3.08
CA SER A 195 -8.30 9.20 -3.84
C SER A 195 -8.64 7.72 -3.78
N VAL A 196 -8.57 7.08 -4.93
CA VAL A 196 -8.73 5.63 -5.06
C VAL A 196 -7.39 5.03 -5.47
N PRO A 197 -6.75 4.21 -4.60
CA PRO A 197 -5.59 3.44 -4.99
C PRO A 197 -6.04 2.27 -5.88
N PHE A 198 -5.23 1.93 -6.88
CA PHE A 198 -5.37 0.71 -7.66
C PHE A 198 -4.08 -0.08 -7.50
N LEU A 199 -4.11 -1.09 -6.62
CA LEU A 199 -3.00 -2.02 -6.40
C LEU A 199 -3.31 -3.31 -7.14
N PHE A 200 -2.78 -3.44 -8.35
CA PHE A 200 -2.92 -4.62 -9.18
C PHE A 200 -1.93 -5.70 -8.74
N GLY A 201 -2.40 -6.92 -8.54
CA GLY A 201 -1.58 -8.11 -8.42
C GLY A 201 -2.09 -9.16 -9.41
N GLY A 202 -1.24 -9.62 -10.32
CA GLY A 202 -1.65 -10.56 -11.35
C GLY A 202 -0.54 -11.47 -11.83
N THR A 203 -0.92 -12.41 -12.68
CA THR A 203 -0.02 -13.39 -13.30
C THR A 203 -0.07 -13.26 -14.82
N ILE A 204 1.10 -13.34 -15.45
CA ILE A 204 1.30 -13.21 -16.88
C ILE A 204 0.98 -14.55 -17.56
N GLY A 205 0.09 -14.50 -18.53
CA GLY A 205 -0.24 -15.59 -19.43
C GLY A 205 0.26 -15.35 -20.85
N ALA A 206 -0.13 -16.21 -21.78
CA ALA A 206 0.23 -16.09 -23.19
C ALA A 206 -0.51 -14.91 -23.86
N GLY A 207 0.09 -13.72 -23.82
CA GLY A 207 -0.44 -12.51 -24.48
C GLY A 207 -1.49 -11.73 -23.67
N SER A 208 -1.72 -12.12 -22.42
CA SER A 208 -2.61 -11.48 -21.45
C SER A 208 -1.98 -11.50 -20.05
N PHE A 209 -2.52 -10.72 -19.13
CA PHE A 209 -2.29 -10.96 -17.70
C PHE A 209 -3.56 -10.63 -16.92
N SER A 210 -3.80 -11.33 -15.82
CA SER A 210 -5.03 -11.20 -15.03
C SER A 210 -4.76 -11.40 -13.55
N GLY A 211 -5.68 -10.94 -12.71
CA GLY A 211 -5.61 -11.10 -11.27
C GLY A 211 -6.54 -10.14 -10.55
N SER A 212 -6.16 -9.75 -9.34
CA SER A 212 -6.97 -8.92 -8.46
C SER A 212 -6.45 -7.49 -8.37
N ILE A 213 -7.35 -6.56 -8.07
CA ILE A 213 -7.07 -5.17 -7.72
C ILE A 213 -7.50 -4.96 -6.27
N HIS A 214 -6.60 -4.48 -5.42
CA HIS A 214 -6.96 -3.95 -4.11
C HIS A 214 -7.18 -2.44 -4.20
N LEU A 215 -8.38 -1.99 -3.83
CA LEU A 215 -8.83 -0.60 -3.98
C LEU A 215 -8.84 0.18 -2.66
N GLY A 216 -8.06 -0.27 -1.67
CA GLY A 216 -8.06 0.35 -0.34
C GLY A 216 -9.37 0.06 0.39
N GLU A 217 -10.04 1.12 0.85
CA GLU A 217 -11.34 1.01 1.52
C GLU A 217 -12.48 0.54 0.59
N TYR A 218 -12.27 0.56 -0.73
CA TYR A 218 -13.27 0.23 -1.74
C TYR A 218 -13.27 -1.25 -2.16
N LEU A 219 -12.80 -2.14 -1.28
CA LEU A 219 -12.73 -3.60 -1.49
C LEU A 219 -11.79 -4.02 -2.62
N THR A 220 -12.03 -5.20 -3.18
CA THR A 220 -11.25 -5.80 -4.26
C THR A 220 -12.09 -5.96 -5.53
N ALA A 221 -11.42 -5.98 -6.68
CA ALA A 221 -11.98 -6.30 -7.98
C ALA A 221 -11.10 -7.30 -8.72
N GLU A 222 -11.63 -8.00 -9.72
CA GLU A 222 -10.83 -8.85 -10.61
C GLU A 222 -10.57 -8.11 -11.93
N PHE A 223 -9.47 -8.41 -12.61
CA PHE A 223 -9.16 -7.83 -13.90
C PHE A 223 -8.54 -8.83 -14.87
N THR A 224 -8.77 -8.58 -16.16
CA THR A 224 -8.05 -9.21 -17.26
C THR A 224 -7.54 -8.12 -18.19
N ALA A 225 -6.26 -8.20 -18.57
CA ALA A 225 -5.60 -7.30 -19.50
C ALA A 225 -5.23 -8.04 -20.78
N GLU A 226 -5.64 -7.50 -21.92
CA GLU A 226 -5.26 -8.00 -23.24
C GLU A 226 -4.42 -6.96 -23.97
N ARG A 227 -3.40 -7.42 -24.70
CA ARG A 227 -2.52 -6.52 -25.43
C ARG A 227 -3.29 -5.85 -26.57
N THR A 228 -3.34 -4.52 -26.58
CA THR A 228 -4.00 -3.74 -27.63
C THR A 228 -3.34 -4.02 -28.98
N ARG A 229 -4.10 -4.47 -29.97
CA ARG A 229 -3.61 -4.63 -31.34
C ARG A 229 -3.43 -3.26 -31.96
N ARG A 230 -2.18 -2.82 -32.15
CA ARG A 230 -1.87 -1.58 -32.90
C ARG A 230 -1.72 -1.86 -34.40
N ASP A 231 -2.18 -0.91 -35.21
CA ASP A 231 -1.86 -0.82 -36.63
C ASP A 231 -0.45 -0.23 -36.78
N ASP A 232 0.55 -1.09 -36.76
CA ASP A 232 1.98 -0.73 -36.70
C ASP A 232 2.54 -0.30 -38.07
N ARG A 233 1.80 0.55 -38.79
CA ARG A 233 2.17 1.03 -40.13
C ARG A 233 3.38 1.94 -40.08
N ARG A 234 4.55 1.36 -40.32
CA ARG A 234 5.79 2.10 -40.57
C ARG A 234 5.82 2.57 -42.02
N ARG A 235 5.26 3.75 -42.28
CA ARG A 235 5.35 4.41 -43.59
C ARG A 235 6.11 5.72 -43.49
N ARG A 236 6.89 6.04 -44.52
CA ARG A 236 7.40 7.41 -44.70
C ARG A 236 6.20 8.33 -44.90
N ILE A 237 6.18 9.42 -44.15
CA ILE A 237 5.15 10.45 -44.26
C ILE A 237 5.72 11.56 -45.16
N SER A 238 5.03 11.85 -46.25
CA SER A 238 5.34 12.99 -47.11
C SER A 238 4.48 14.18 -46.68
N ILE A 239 5.10 15.32 -46.45
CA ILE A 239 4.42 16.59 -46.14
C ILE A 239 4.37 17.39 -47.44
N PRO A 240 3.18 17.66 -48.02
CA PRO A 240 3.07 18.46 -49.23
C PRO A 240 3.58 19.89 -49.02
N GLY A 241 4.32 20.42 -50.01
CA GLY A 241 4.92 21.76 -49.95
C GLY A 241 4.04 22.91 -50.46
N GLY A 242 2.76 22.66 -50.77
CA GLY A 242 1.85 23.65 -51.33
C GLY A 242 0.37 23.29 -51.08
N PRO A 243 -0.55 24.23 -51.34
CA PRO A 243 -1.98 23.98 -51.15
C PRO A 243 -2.45 22.78 -52.01
N PRO A 244 -3.43 22.00 -51.54
CA PRO A 244 -3.96 20.89 -52.32
C PRO A 244 -4.48 21.42 -53.65
N LEU A 245 -3.98 20.87 -54.75
CA LEU A 245 -4.62 21.07 -56.05
C LEU A 245 -5.95 20.32 -55.98
N ALA A 246 -7.05 21.06 -56.05
CA ALA A 246 -8.39 20.51 -55.98
C ALA A 246 -8.58 19.37 -56.99
N THR A 247 -9.30 18.34 -56.57
CA THR A 247 -10.10 17.47 -57.44
C THR A 247 -11.51 17.44 -56.90
#